data_AF-A0A4Y7U697-F1
#
_entry.id   AF-A0A4Y7U697-F1
#
_cell.length_a   1.000
_cell.length_b   1.000
_cell.length_c   1.000
_cell.angle_alpha   90.00
_cell.angle_beta   90.00
_cell.angle_gamma   90.00
#
_symmetry.space_group_name_H-M   'P 1'
#
loop_
_entity.id
_entity.type
_entity.pdbx_description
1 polymer ?
#
loop_
_entity_poly.entity_id
_entity_poly.type
_entity_poly.pdbx_seq_one_letter_code
_entity_poly.pdbx_strand_id
1 'polypeptide(L)'
;MSHFYFVGQLILLAIFYFLLVKDVVKKKIILIGTSAGLLVLAIQYLFDPGMFSKFNLFEITITSLLVVFFALLHLYDMLTDKKEYYFITVGIIIYLLASTILFLVGNLTIGLSENLKFLSWTLNAVLVLINQLFILYEWKKSFYKKAALLV
;
A
#
# COMPACT_ATOMS: atom_id res chain seq x y z
N MET A 1 11.03 13.42 -0.40
CA MET A 1 11.33 11.99 -0.62
C MET A 1 10.14 11.08 -0.34
N SER A 2 9.36 11.31 0.72
CA SER A 2 8.13 10.55 1.02
C SER A 2 7.09 10.55 -0.11
N HIS A 3 6.90 11.66 -0.82
CA HIS A 3 5.91 11.75 -1.89
C HIS A 3 6.12 10.74 -3.02
N PHE A 4 7.36 10.64 -3.50
CA PHE A 4 7.74 9.65 -4.51
C PHE A 4 7.51 8.22 -4.02
N TYR A 5 7.72 7.97 -2.72
CA TYR A 5 7.44 6.66 -2.13
C TYR A 5 5.94 6.34 -2.16
N PHE A 6 5.07 7.20 -1.63
CA PHE A 6 3.63 6.89 -1.55
C PHE A 6 2.94 6.88 -2.91
N VAL A 7 3.26 7.82 -3.79
CA VAL A 7 2.75 7.85 -5.17
C VAL A 7 3.28 6.66 -5.97
N GLY A 8 4.58 6.36 -5.87
CA GLY A 8 5.19 5.20 -6.52
C GLY A 8 4.59 3.89 -6.03
N GLN A 9 4.38 3.76 -4.72
CA GLN A 9 3.73 2.61 -4.10
C GLN A 9 2.30 2.44 -4.61
N LEU A 10 1.51 3.52 -4.71
CA LEU A 10 0.16 3.47 -5.30
C LEU A 10 0.21 2.94 -6.74
N ILE A 11 1.08 3.50 -7.59
CA ILE A 11 1.17 3.11 -9.00
C ILE A 11 1.58 1.65 -9.15
N LEU A 12 2.65 1.23 -8.47
CA LEU A 12 3.17 -0.13 -8.55
C LEU A 12 2.15 -1.16 -8.06
N LEU A 13 1.49 -0.90 -6.92
CA LEU A 13 0.51 -1.82 -6.37
C LEU A 13 -0.82 -1.78 -7.14
N ALA A 14 -1.20 -0.65 -7.73
CA ALA A 14 -2.33 -0.58 -8.65
C ALA A 14 -2.09 -1.44 -9.89
N ILE A 15 -0.90 -1.36 -10.50
CA ILE A 15 -0.52 -2.22 -11.63
C ILE A 15 -0.55 -3.69 -11.21
N PHE A 16 0.04 -4.02 -10.05
CA PHE A 16 0.04 -5.38 -9.51
C PHE A 16 -1.38 -5.93 -9.39
N TYR A 17 -2.30 -5.23 -8.72
CA TYR A 17 -3.68 -5.69 -8.57
C TYR A 17 -4.46 -5.67 -9.88
N PHE A 18 -4.21 -4.72 -10.78
CA PHE A 18 -4.82 -4.70 -12.11
C PHE A 18 -4.51 -5.97 -12.90
N LEU A 19 -3.28 -6.50 -12.78
CA LEU A 19 -2.88 -7.74 -13.44
C LEU A 19 -3.52 -8.98 -12.80
N LEU A 20 -3.79 -8.95 -11.49
CA LEU A 20 -4.34 -10.10 -10.75
C LEU A 20 -5.86 -10.20 -10.78
N VAL A 21 -6.59 -9.08 -10.77
CA VAL A 21 -8.06 -9.14 -10.85
C VAL A 21 -8.50 -9.59 -12.24
N LYS A 22 -9.48 -10.50 -12.28
CA LYS A 22 -9.95 -11.11 -13.54
C LYS A 22 -11.06 -10.30 -14.19
N ASP A 23 -11.94 -9.75 -13.36
CA ASP A 23 -13.13 -9.04 -13.79
C ASP A 23 -12.80 -7.67 -14.42
N VAL A 24 -13.40 -7.38 -15.57
CA VAL A 24 -13.17 -6.15 -16.34
C VAL A 24 -13.66 -4.89 -15.62
N VAL A 25 -14.72 -5.00 -14.80
CA VAL A 25 -15.22 -3.90 -13.98
C VAL A 25 -14.22 -3.59 -12.88
N LYS A 26 -13.66 -4.60 -12.19
CA LYS A 26 -12.60 -4.40 -11.18
C LYS A 26 -11.36 -3.77 -11.76
N LYS A 27 -10.91 -4.21 -12.95
CA LYS A 27 -9.81 -3.56 -13.68
C LYS A 27 -10.08 -2.08 -13.93
N LYS A 28 -11.30 -1.75 -14.38
CA LYS A 28 -11.73 -0.36 -14.62
C LYS A 28 -11.78 0.45 -13.32
N ILE A 29 -12.26 -0.14 -12.22
CA ILE A 29 -12.25 0.49 -10.89
C ILE A 29 -10.83 0.83 -10.45
N ILE A 30 -9.86 -0.08 -10.62
CA ILE A 30 -8.45 0.17 -10.27
C ILE A 30 -7.89 1.32 -11.11
N LEU A 31 -8.12 1.31 -12.43
CA LEU A 31 -7.64 2.36 -13.33
C LEU A 31 -8.23 3.73 -12.99
N ILE A 32 -9.56 3.82 -12.81
CA ILE A 32 -10.26 5.06 -12.47
C ILE A 32 -9.82 5.53 -11.09
N GLY A 33 -9.79 4.65 -10.09
CA GLY A 33 -9.40 4.99 -8.72
C GLY A 33 -7.96 5.52 -8.64
N THR A 34 -7.03 4.89 -9.35
CA THR A 34 -5.64 5.34 -9.43
C THR A 34 -5.54 6.70 -10.12
N SER A 35 -6.19 6.86 -11.28
CA SER A 35 -6.17 8.11 -12.04
C SER A 35 -6.80 9.26 -11.24
N ALA A 36 -7.95 9.01 -10.61
CA ALA A 36 -8.63 9.99 -9.76
C ALA A 36 -7.78 10.36 -8.53
N GLY A 37 -7.16 9.37 -7.86
CA GLY A 37 -6.25 9.62 -6.74
C GLY A 37 -5.08 10.52 -7.13
N LEU A 38 -4.42 10.22 -8.26
CA LEU A 38 -3.32 11.03 -8.78
C LEU A 38 -3.76 12.44 -9.19
N LEU A 39 -4.94 12.57 -9.82
CA LEU A 39 -5.50 13.87 -10.18
C LEU A 39 -5.81 14.72 -8.95
N VAL A 40 -6.40 14.14 -7.92
CA VAL A 40 -6.69 14.83 -6.65
C VAL A 40 -5.40 15.35 -6.01
N LEU A 41 -4.33 14.54 -6.00
CA LEU A 41 -3.03 14.97 -5.48
C LEU A 41 -2.37 16.05 -6.34
N ALA A 42 -2.42 15.91 -7.67
CA ALA A 42 -1.91 16.92 -8.58
C ALA A 42 -2.61 18.26 -8.36
N ILE A 43 -3.94 18.26 -8.26
CA ILE A 43 -4.74 19.44 -7.94
C ILE A 43 -4.32 20.01 -6.58
N GLN A 44 -4.17 19.19 -5.54
CA GLN A 44 -3.73 19.63 -4.22
C GLN A 44 -2.38 20.37 -4.28
N TYR A 45 -1.41 19.82 -5.02
CA TYR A 45 -0.07 20.42 -5.14
C TYR A 45 -0.05 21.67 -6.02
N LEU A 46 -1.00 21.83 -6.95
CA LEU A 46 -1.14 23.07 -7.72
C LEU A 46 -1.70 24.21 -6.85
N PHE A 47 -2.65 23.92 -5.95
CA PHE A 47 -3.25 24.92 -5.07
C PHE A 47 -2.37 25.26 -3.87
N ASP A 48 -1.66 24.29 -3.29
CA ASP A 48 -0.70 24.51 -2.21
C ASP A 48 0.61 23.75 -2.48
N PRO A 49 1.53 24.37 -3.27
CA PRO A 49 2.84 23.79 -3.54
C PRO A 49 3.68 23.54 -2.28
N GLY A 50 3.40 24.26 -1.18
CA GLY A 50 4.07 24.09 0.10
C GLY A 50 3.84 22.72 0.73
N MET A 51 2.77 22.01 0.33
CA MET A 51 2.51 20.63 0.76
C MET A 51 3.58 19.64 0.30
N PHE A 52 4.27 19.92 -0.82
CA PHE A 52 5.34 19.05 -1.33
C PHE A 52 6.61 19.09 -0.46
N SER A 53 6.74 20.11 0.38
CA SER A 53 7.85 20.24 1.35
C SER A 53 7.49 19.68 2.72
N LYS A 54 6.24 19.24 2.92
CA LYS A 54 5.72 18.79 4.21
C LYS A 54 5.35 17.31 4.16
N PHE A 55 5.22 16.71 5.34
CA PHE A 55 4.65 15.37 5.47
C PHE A 55 3.14 15.42 5.21
N ASN A 56 2.74 15.20 3.95
CA ASN A 56 1.36 15.31 3.51
C ASN A 56 0.54 14.06 3.92
N LEU A 57 -0.10 14.13 5.10
CA LEU A 57 -0.95 13.04 5.59
C LEU A 57 -2.10 12.68 4.67
N PHE A 58 -2.66 13.67 3.97
CA PHE A 58 -3.77 13.44 3.07
C PHE A 58 -3.33 12.52 1.93
N GLU A 59 -2.16 12.79 1.34
CA GLU A 59 -1.54 11.92 0.34
C GLU A 59 -1.34 10.50 0.86
N ILE A 60 -0.75 10.36 2.04
CA ILE A 60 -0.48 9.05 2.65
C ILE A 60 -1.76 8.26 2.84
N THR A 61 -2.81 8.93 3.33
CA THR A 61 -4.10 8.30 3.63
C THR A 61 -4.80 7.88 2.34
N ILE A 62 -4.93 8.78 1.36
CA ILE A 62 -5.66 8.47 0.12
C ILE A 62 -4.95 7.39 -0.71
N THR A 63 -3.62 7.47 -0.82
CA THR A 63 -2.83 6.46 -1.55
C THR A 63 -2.93 5.09 -0.90
N SER A 64 -2.79 5.02 0.43
CA SER A 64 -2.86 3.76 1.18
C SER A 64 -4.25 3.14 1.14
N LEU A 65 -5.32 3.95 1.33
CA LEU A 65 -6.69 3.44 1.30
C LEU A 65 -7.10 2.96 -0.09
N LEU A 66 -6.66 3.62 -1.17
CA LEU A 66 -6.88 3.14 -2.54
C LEU A 66 -6.24 1.77 -2.76
N VAL A 67 -4.97 1.60 -2.37
CA VAL A 67 -4.29 0.31 -2.50
C VAL A 67 -4.96 -0.78 -1.65
N VAL A 68 -5.34 -0.48 -0.40
CA VAL A 68 -6.09 -1.43 0.44
C VAL A 68 -7.40 -1.83 -0.21
N PHE A 69 -8.12 -0.89 -0.81
CA PHE A 69 -9.35 -1.20 -1.54
C PHE A 69 -9.09 -2.12 -2.74
N PHE A 70 -8.04 -1.86 -3.53
CA PHE A 70 -7.66 -2.75 -4.64
C PHE A 70 -7.25 -4.14 -4.16
N ALA A 71 -6.54 -4.23 -3.02
CA ALA A 71 -6.19 -5.49 -2.39
C ALA A 71 -7.43 -6.27 -1.93
N LEU A 72 -8.47 -5.59 -1.43
CA LEU A 72 -9.74 -6.21 -1.07
C LEU A 72 -10.49 -6.75 -2.30
N LEU A 73 -10.45 -6.06 -3.44
CA LEU A 73 -11.02 -6.57 -4.70
C LEU A 73 -10.38 -7.90 -5.12
N HIS A 74 -9.06 -8.00 -4.95
CA HIS A 74 -8.31 -9.22 -5.21
C HIS A 74 -8.61 -10.33 -4.18
N LEU A 75 -8.72 -10.01 -2.89
CA LEU A 75 -9.15 -10.98 -1.87
C LEU A 75 -10.55 -11.53 -2.16
N TYR A 76 -11.46 -10.70 -2.67
CA TYR A 76 -12.78 -11.14 -3.07
C TYR A 76 -12.73 -12.18 -4.20
N ASP A 77 -11.88 -11.98 -5.22
CA ASP A 77 -11.70 -12.98 -6.29
C ASP A 77 -11.26 -14.34 -5.72
N MET A 78 -10.38 -14.34 -4.72
CA MET A 78 -9.91 -15.57 -4.06
C MET A 78 -10.94 -16.30 -3.20
N LEU A 79 -12.12 -15.73 -2.96
CA LEU A 79 -13.19 -16.46 -2.26
C LEU A 79 -13.72 -17.61 -3.11
N THR A 80 -13.73 -17.43 -4.43
CA THR A 80 -14.21 -18.41 -5.41
C THR A 80 -13.09 -19.04 -6.23
N ASP A 81 -11.93 -18.38 -6.33
CA ASP A 81 -10.78 -18.81 -7.13
C ASP A 81 -9.58 -19.31 -6.31
N LYS A 82 -8.51 -19.70 -7.00
CA LYS A 82 -7.21 -20.04 -6.39
C LYS A 82 -6.63 -18.86 -5.62
N LYS A 83 -5.99 -19.16 -4.48
CA LYS A 83 -5.33 -18.18 -3.60
C LYS A 83 -3.96 -17.74 -4.12
N GLU A 84 -3.92 -17.10 -5.28
CA GLU A 84 -2.71 -16.58 -5.91
C GLU A 84 -2.22 -15.31 -5.21
N TYR A 85 -0.95 -15.22 -4.79
CA TYR A 85 -0.40 -14.03 -4.13
C TYR A 85 -1.15 -13.58 -2.86
N TYR A 86 -1.75 -14.54 -2.15
CA TYR A 86 -2.55 -14.30 -0.95
C TYR A 86 -1.74 -13.64 0.18
N PHE A 87 -0.53 -14.13 0.46
CA PHE A 87 0.28 -13.60 1.56
C PHE A 87 0.79 -12.19 1.28
N ILE A 88 1.15 -11.88 0.02
CA ILE A 88 1.45 -10.50 -0.40
C ILE A 88 0.24 -9.60 -0.17
N THR A 89 -0.95 -10.04 -0.59
CA THR A 89 -2.18 -9.23 -0.49
C THR A 89 -2.55 -8.94 0.96
N VAL A 90 -2.51 -9.95 1.84
CA VAL A 90 -2.77 -9.78 3.26
C VAL A 90 -1.70 -8.93 3.94
N GLY A 91 -0.42 -9.17 3.63
CA GLY A 91 0.69 -8.39 4.15
C GLY A 91 0.56 -6.90 3.84
N ILE A 92 0.24 -6.57 2.58
CA ILE A 92 0.00 -5.19 2.13
C ILE A 92 -1.16 -4.55 2.90
N ILE A 93 -2.28 -5.25 3.07
CA ILE A 93 -3.44 -4.70 3.81
C ILE A 93 -3.06 -4.38 5.25
N ILE A 94 -2.43 -5.33 5.95
CA ILE A 94 -2.01 -5.16 7.35
C ILE A 94 -1.01 -3.99 7.45
N TYR A 95 0.01 -4.00 6.60
CA TYR A 95 1.04 -2.97 6.57
C TYR A 95 0.46 -1.58 6.34
N LEU A 96 -0.35 -1.40 5.30
CA LEU A 96 -0.87 -0.09 4.93
C LEU A 96 -1.87 0.45 5.94
N LEU A 97 -2.77 -0.38 6.45
CA LEU A 97 -3.72 0.06 7.48
C LEU A 97 -3.01 0.46 8.78
N ALA A 98 -2.13 -0.41 9.28
CA ALA A 98 -1.42 -0.15 10.53
C ALA A 98 -0.48 1.06 10.41
N SER A 99 0.26 1.18 9.30
CA SER A 99 1.17 2.31 9.07
C SER A 99 0.41 3.62 8.90
N THR A 100 -0.72 3.61 8.18
CA THR A 100 -1.56 4.82 8.02
C THR A 100 -2.08 5.30 9.37
N ILE A 101 -2.54 4.39 10.24
CA ILE A 101 -2.94 4.74 11.60
C ILE A 101 -1.78 5.35 12.37
N LEU A 102 -0.58 4.75 12.31
CA LEU A 102 0.61 5.29 12.97
C LEU A 102 0.97 6.70 12.46
N PHE A 103 0.84 6.97 11.16
CA PHE A 103 1.10 8.29 10.59
C PHE A 103 0.06 9.33 11.02
N LEU A 104 -1.23 8.96 11.05
CA LEU A 104 -2.30 9.83 11.54
C LEU A 104 -2.09 10.17 13.02
N VAL A 105 -1.82 9.16 13.86
CA VAL A 105 -1.52 9.35 15.28
C VAL A 105 -0.23 10.17 15.46
N GLY A 106 0.82 9.85 14.71
CA GLY A 106 2.12 10.55 14.76
C GLY A 106 2.03 12.05 14.45
N ASN A 107 1.07 12.45 13.62
CA ASN A 107 0.83 13.86 13.33
C ASN A 107 -0.02 14.56 14.41
N LEU A 108 -0.92 13.84 15.07
CA LEU A 108 -1.63 14.38 16.25
C LEU A 108 -0.68 14.55 17.44
N THR A 109 0.42 13.80 17.48
CA THR A 109 1.42 13.84 18.55
C THR A 109 2.57 14.83 18.29
N ILE A 110 2.40 15.80 17.36
CA ILE A 110 3.42 16.84 17.10
C ILE A 110 3.80 17.63 18.37
N GLY A 111 2.87 17.80 19.32
CA GLY A 111 3.10 18.39 20.64
C GLY A 111 3.40 17.40 21.79
N LEU A 112 3.55 16.11 21.49
CA LEU A 112 3.85 15.06 22.47
C LEU A 112 5.36 14.77 22.54
N SER A 113 5.78 14.09 23.61
CA SER A 113 7.18 13.82 23.93
C SER A 113 7.93 13.10 22.80
N GLU A 114 9.23 13.36 22.67
CA GLU A 114 10.09 12.75 21.64
C GLU A 114 10.04 11.22 21.66
N ASN A 115 9.85 10.62 22.84
CA ASN A 115 9.69 9.18 23.02
C ASN A 115 8.52 8.61 22.22
N LEU A 116 7.39 9.32 22.15
CA LEU A 116 6.22 8.86 21.40
C LEU A 116 6.42 8.96 19.89
N LYS A 117 7.13 10.01 19.43
CA LYS A 117 7.54 10.11 18.03
C LYS A 117 8.45 8.95 17.65
N PHE A 118 9.48 8.68 18.47
CA PHE A 118 10.40 7.57 18.27
C PHE A 118 9.70 6.21 18.25
N LEU A 119 8.73 6.00 19.15
CA LEU A 119 7.92 4.79 19.19
C LEU A 119 7.12 4.59 17.89
N SER A 120 6.42 5.62 17.40
CA SER A 120 5.66 5.55 16.14
C SER A 120 6.54 5.16 14.94
N TRP A 121 7.73 5.77 14.82
CA TRP A 121 8.66 5.44 13.75
C TRP A 121 9.21 4.02 13.87
N THR A 122 9.52 3.57 15.08
CA THR A 122 10.00 2.21 15.35
C THR A 122 8.94 1.16 15.01
N LEU A 123 7.69 1.38 15.42
CA LEU A 123 6.58 0.50 15.09
C LEU A 123 6.36 0.43 13.58
N ASN A 124 6.43 1.56 12.87
CA ASN A 124 6.33 1.59 11.42
C ASN A 124 7.46 0.78 10.74
N ALA A 125 8.70 0.88 11.24
CA ALA A 125 9.81 0.08 10.73
C ALA A 125 9.58 -1.44 10.94
N VAL A 126 9.03 -1.83 12.10
CA VAL A 126 8.64 -3.23 12.36
C VAL A 126 7.54 -3.69 11.39
N LEU A 127 6.54 -2.85 11.11
CA LEU A 127 5.49 -3.17 10.14
C LEU A 127 6.05 -3.39 8.73
N VAL A 128 7.04 -2.57 8.30
CA VAL A 128 7.74 -2.77 7.03
C VAL A 128 8.44 -4.13 6.99
N LEU A 129 9.14 -4.50 8.06
CA LEU A 129 9.81 -5.80 8.15
C LEU A 129 8.81 -6.96 8.07
N ILE A 130 7.71 -6.87 8.80
CA ILE A 130 6.64 -7.87 8.75
C ILE A 130 6.09 -8.00 7.32
N ASN A 131 5.82 -6.90 6.63
CA ASN A 131 5.36 -6.92 5.24
C ASN A 131 6.37 -7.62 4.31
N GLN A 132 7.67 -7.36 4.51
CA GLN A 132 8.71 -8.00 3.71
C GLN A 132 8.77 -9.52 3.95
N LEU A 133 8.48 -9.98 5.18
CA LEU A 133 8.36 -11.41 5.47
C LEU A 133 7.17 -12.05 4.75
N PHE A 134 6.03 -11.37 4.65
CA PHE A 134 4.88 -11.84 3.86
C PHE A 134 5.25 -11.98 2.37
N ILE A 135 5.95 -11.00 1.81
CA ILE A 135 6.43 -11.02 0.42
C ILE A 135 7.40 -12.19 0.21
N LEU A 136 8.38 -12.35 1.10
CA LEU A 136 9.36 -13.43 1.02
C LEU A 136 8.70 -14.82 1.11
N TYR A 137 7.73 -14.96 2.02
CA TYR A 137 6.99 -16.21 2.18
C TYR A 137 6.17 -16.54 0.93
N GLU A 138 5.45 -15.58 0.36
CA GLU A 138 4.71 -15.77 -0.89
C GLU A 138 5.64 -16.15 -2.04
N TRP A 139 6.80 -15.48 -2.16
CA TRP A 139 7.78 -15.80 -3.18
C TRP A 139 8.27 -17.24 -3.06
N LYS A 140 8.62 -17.67 -1.85
CA LYS A 140 8.99 -19.06 -1.57
C LYS A 140 7.85 -20.02 -1.93
N LYS A 141 6.61 -19.72 -1.56
CA LYS A 141 5.45 -20.58 -1.85
C LYS A 141 5.18 -20.71 -3.35
N SER A 142 5.22 -19.59 -4.08
CA SER A 142 4.73 -19.50 -5.46
C SER A 142 5.80 -19.82 -6.52
N PHE A 143 7.09 -19.64 -6.21
CA PHE A 143 8.19 -19.83 -7.18
C PHE A 143 9.22 -20.90 -6.80
N TYR A 144 9.47 -21.16 -5.51
CA TYR A 144 10.55 -22.08 -5.09
C TYR A 144 10.33 -23.52 -5.57
N LYS A 145 9.09 -24.02 -5.57
CA LYS A 145 8.80 -25.40 -6.02
C LYS A 145 8.81 -25.57 -7.55
N LYS A 146 8.69 -24.49 -8.33
CA LYS A 146 8.75 -24.56 -9.80
C LYS A 146 10.19 -24.64 -10.31
N ALA A 147 11.15 -24.07 -9.59
CA ALA A 147 12.57 -24.13 -9.95
C ALA A 147 13.17 -25.54 -9.79
N ALA A 148 12.73 -26.32 -8.80
CA ALA A 148 13.22 -27.67 -8.54
C ALA A 148 12.68 -28.76 -9.51
N LEU A 149 11.72 -28.41 -10.38
CA LEU A 149 11.18 -29.31 -11.42
C LEU A 149 11.77 -29.01 -12.82
N LEU A 150 12.63 -27.99 -12.92
CA LEU A 150 13.28 -27.55 -14.16
C LEU A 150 14.80 -27.84 -14.16
N VAL A 151 15.30 -28.54 -13.12
CA VAL A 151 16.66 -29.07 -13.00
C VAL A 151 16.58 -30.59 -13.01
#